data_AF-A0A2E7HUL5-F1
#
_entry.id   AF-A0A2E7HUL5-F1
#
_cell.length_a   1.000
_cell.length_b   1.000
_cell.length_c   1.000
_cell.angle_alpha   90.00
_cell.angle_beta   90.00
_cell.angle_gamma   90.00
#
_symmetry.space_group_name_H-M   'P 1'
#
loop_
_entity.id
_entity.type
_entity.pdbx_description
1 polymer ?
#
loop_
_entity_poly.entity_id
_entity_poly.type
_entity_poly.pdbx_seq_one_letter_code
_entity_poly.pdbx_strand_id
1 'polypeptide(L)'
;MGELETNQGYCGPVSSLVVKLISMAIRYRTFLFSATDFDEVTTLMRANHHVNEQNFWVHIQPMVEEGEVHQSSIFWRIFSSRGPIVPKFTWVPSYERKGQVVPAQIGITHPVGTKAIERIKDFEMQIPEGWVLHQDHPKRGIVLSLPEVYSQDEVVSFAVRMLQILSPFDFDSNYVASVTI
;
A
#
# COMPACT_ATOMS: atom_id res chain seq x y z
N MET A 1 21.65 -14.19 25.46
CA MET A 1 21.50 -12.88 26.13
C MET A 1 21.45 -11.86 24.99
N GLY A 2 20.30 -11.22 24.83
CA GLY A 2 19.95 -10.35 23.72
C GLY A 2 18.48 -10.01 23.88
N GLU A 3 18.21 -8.88 24.54
CA GLU A 3 16.87 -8.37 24.85
C GLU A 3 16.20 -7.84 23.57
N LEU A 4 14.92 -8.17 23.41
CA LEU A 4 14.01 -7.48 22.51
C LEU A 4 13.01 -6.76 23.40
N GLU A 5 13.12 -5.44 23.47
CA GLU A 5 12.14 -4.59 24.12
C GLU A 5 10.84 -4.59 23.29
N THR A 6 9.79 -5.20 23.84
CA THR A 6 8.44 -5.06 23.35
C THR A 6 7.73 -4.01 24.19
N ASN A 7 7.41 -2.86 23.59
CA ASN A 7 6.66 -1.81 24.26
C ASN A 7 5.16 -2.16 24.35
N GLN A 8 4.83 -3.06 25.28
CA GLN A 8 3.61 -3.04 26.11
C GLN A 8 3.60 -4.26 27.04
N GLY A 9 3.78 -4.01 28.34
CA GLY A 9 3.85 -5.04 29.37
C GLY A 9 2.53 -5.78 29.54
N TYR A 10 2.52 -7.07 29.20
CA TYR A 10 1.48 -8.02 29.61
C TYR A 10 2.12 -9.03 30.57
N CYS A 11 1.71 -9.02 31.83
CA CYS A 11 2.27 -9.89 32.87
C CYS A 11 1.18 -10.88 33.35
N GLY A 12 1.09 -12.04 32.69
CA GLY A 12 0.19 -13.14 33.05
C GLY A 12 0.70 -14.46 32.45
N PRO A 13 0.28 -15.64 32.96
CA PRO A 13 0.81 -16.92 32.52
C PRO A 13 0.53 -17.15 31.03
N VAL A 14 1.61 -17.32 30.26
CA VAL A 14 1.55 -17.48 28.80
C VAL A 14 1.04 -18.87 28.46
N SER A 15 -0.23 -18.98 28.09
CA SER A 15 -0.81 -20.21 27.55
C SER A 15 -0.13 -20.57 26.21
N SER A 16 0.06 -21.86 25.92
CA SER A 16 0.61 -22.34 24.64
C SER A 16 -0.20 -21.89 23.42
N LEU A 17 -1.46 -21.47 23.62
CA LEU A 17 -2.29 -20.80 22.62
C LEU A 17 -1.78 -19.39 22.25
N VAL A 18 -1.24 -18.63 23.22
CA VAL A 18 -0.66 -17.30 22.99
C VAL A 18 0.66 -17.40 22.23
N VAL A 19 1.49 -18.41 22.54
CA VAL A 19 2.72 -18.69 21.78
C VAL A 19 2.43 -19.10 20.33
N LYS A 20 1.32 -19.83 20.08
CA LYS A 20 0.87 -20.19 18.72
C LYS A 20 0.22 -19.02 17.97
N LEU A 21 -0.35 -18.04 18.68
CA LEU A 21 -0.81 -16.76 18.12
C LEU A 21 0.38 -15.85 17.76
N ILE A 22 1.47 -15.90 18.53
CA ILE A 22 2.72 -15.17 18.27
C ILE A 22 3.56 -15.85 17.18
N SER A 23 3.39 -17.15 16.92
CA SER A 23 4.02 -17.82 15.76
C SER A 23 3.43 -17.43 14.40
N MET A 24 2.43 -16.54 14.39
CA MET A 24 1.92 -15.82 13.21
C MET A 24 2.52 -14.40 13.16
N ALA A 25 3.80 -14.29 13.55
CA ALA A 25 4.58 -13.07 13.49
C ALA A 25 4.73 -12.62 12.04
N ILE A 26 3.81 -11.77 11.58
CA ILE A 26 3.91 -11.04 10.32
C ILE A 26 5.31 -10.42 10.27
N ARG A 27 6.14 -10.88 9.34
CA ARG A 27 7.45 -10.25 9.15
C ARG A 27 7.23 -8.98 8.34
N TYR A 28 7.18 -7.85 9.03
CA TYR A 28 7.19 -6.57 8.36
C TYR A 28 8.62 -6.19 7.98
N ARG A 29 8.88 -5.93 6.70
CA ARG A 29 10.10 -5.26 6.23
C ARG A 29 9.72 -3.92 5.64
N THR A 30 10.46 -2.88 5.99
CA THR A 30 10.25 -1.53 5.48
C THR A 30 11.45 -1.07 4.66
N PHE A 31 11.17 -0.40 3.55
CA PHE A 31 12.17 0.17 2.65
C PHE A 31 11.85 1.65 2.44
N LEU A 32 12.86 2.50 2.58
CA LEU A 32 12.76 3.90 2.20
C LEU A 32 13.25 4.04 0.77
N PHE A 33 12.51 4.79 -0.05
CA PHE A 33 12.84 4.96 -1.45
C PHE A 33 12.27 6.28 -1.99
N SER A 34 12.75 6.73 -3.14
CA SER A 34 12.30 8.00 -3.75
C SER A 34 11.49 7.75 -5.03
N ALA A 35 10.78 8.76 -5.51
CA ALA A 35 10.04 8.67 -6.78
C ALA A 35 10.92 8.29 -7.99
N THR A 36 12.24 8.46 -7.90
CA THR A 36 13.20 8.21 -8.99
C THR A 36 14.14 7.03 -8.72
N ASP A 37 14.08 6.44 -7.54
CA ASP A 37 14.92 5.30 -7.15
C ASP A 37 14.09 4.35 -6.27
N PHE A 38 13.66 3.24 -6.87
CA PHE A 38 12.77 2.24 -6.26
C PHE A 38 13.15 0.80 -6.66
N ASP A 39 14.41 0.58 -7.04
CA ASP A 39 14.91 -0.71 -7.56
C ASP A 39 14.76 -1.85 -6.56
N GLU A 40 14.90 -1.57 -5.26
CA GLU A 40 14.73 -2.58 -4.22
C GLU A 40 13.28 -3.05 -4.13
N VAL A 41 12.32 -2.14 -4.28
CA VAL A 41 10.88 -2.44 -4.26
C VAL A 41 10.48 -3.25 -5.50
N THR A 42 10.93 -2.86 -6.69
CA THR A 42 10.63 -3.60 -7.94
C THR A 42 11.28 -4.97 -7.94
N THR A 43 12.51 -5.08 -7.45
CA THR A 43 13.20 -6.37 -7.28
C THR A 43 12.43 -7.30 -6.35
N LEU A 44 11.94 -6.79 -5.22
CA LEU A 44 11.12 -7.54 -4.28
C LEU A 44 9.80 -7.97 -4.90
N MET A 45 9.09 -7.08 -5.59
CA MET A 45 7.84 -7.42 -6.28
C MET A 45 8.06 -8.47 -7.37
N ARG A 46 9.15 -8.36 -8.14
CA ARG A 46 9.49 -9.31 -9.21
C ARG A 46 9.79 -10.70 -8.65
N ALA A 47 10.53 -10.77 -7.54
CA ALA A 47 10.81 -12.03 -6.85
C ALA A 47 9.55 -12.71 -6.28
N ASN A 48 8.47 -11.97 -6.06
CA ASN A 48 7.23 -12.45 -5.46
C ASN A 48 6.01 -12.24 -6.37
N HIS A 49 6.17 -12.14 -7.69
CA HIS A 49 5.08 -11.83 -8.63
C HIS A 49 3.94 -12.87 -8.64
N HIS A 50 4.21 -14.07 -8.14
CA HIS A 50 3.25 -15.14 -7.91
C HIS A 50 3.51 -15.81 -6.56
N VAL A 51 2.43 -16.10 -5.81
CA VAL A 51 2.48 -16.77 -4.51
C VAL A 51 1.40 -17.86 -4.41
N ASN A 52 1.64 -18.89 -3.59
CA ASN A 52 0.71 -20.02 -3.48
C ASN A 52 -0.58 -19.69 -2.73
N GLU A 53 -0.57 -18.66 -1.89
CA GLU A 53 -1.72 -18.22 -1.10
C GLU A 53 -1.63 -16.70 -0.87
N GLN A 54 -2.76 -16.06 -0.52
CA GLN A 54 -2.84 -14.61 -0.37
C GLN A 54 -2.23 -14.12 0.97
N ASN A 55 -0.94 -14.36 1.19
CA ASN A 55 -0.21 -14.00 2.41
C ASN A 55 0.87 -12.92 2.21
N PHE A 56 1.17 -12.53 0.96
CA PHE A 56 2.24 -11.58 0.63
C PHE A 56 1.69 -10.27 0.08
N TRP A 57 1.82 -9.16 0.82
CA TRP A 57 1.37 -7.84 0.33
C TRP A 57 2.49 -6.81 0.41
N VAL A 58 2.52 -5.88 -0.54
CA VAL A 58 3.40 -4.70 -0.50
C VAL A 58 2.52 -3.47 -0.35
N HIS A 59 2.75 -2.68 0.68
CA HIS A 59 2.14 -1.37 0.83
C HIS A 59 3.16 -0.29 0.51
N ILE A 60 2.72 0.79 -0.13
CA ILE A 60 3.52 1.99 -0.39
C ILE A 60 2.72 3.19 0.09
N GLN A 61 3.37 4.11 0.81
CA GLN A 61 2.77 5.36 1.25
C GLN A 61 3.82 6.49 1.23
N PRO A 62 3.39 7.76 1.13
CA PRO A 62 4.26 8.90 1.36
C PRO A 62 5.02 8.78 2.68
N MET A 63 6.31 9.10 2.67
CA MET A 63 7.08 9.28 3.89
C MET A 63 6.73 10.65 4.45
N VAL A 64 6.10 10.65 5.62
CA VAL A 64 5.74 11.86 6.37
C VAL A 64 6.15 11.64 7.81
N GLU A 65 6.74 12.65 8.44
CA GLU A 65 7.02 12.60 9.87
C GLU A 65 5.71 12.73 10.68
N GLU A 66 5.62 12.01 11.79
CA GLU A 66 4.47 12.13 12.70
C GLU A 66 4.35 13.57 13.21
N GLY A 67 3.28 14.26 12.81
CA GLY A 67 3.02 15.66 13.16
C GLY A 67 3.25 16.66 12.02
N GLU A 68 3.91 16.26 10.93
CA GLU A 68 4.21 17.14 9.79
C GLU A 68 3.17 17.12 8.67
N VAL A 69 2.18 16.20 8.73
CA VAL A 69 0.96 16.32 7.92
C VAL A 69 0.25 17.58 8.41
N HIS A 70 0.60 18.71 7.80
CA HIS A 70 0.23 20.05 8.24
C HIS A 70 -1.29 20.11 8.43
N GLN A 71 -1.73 20.09 9.69
CA GLN A 71 -3.12 20.32 10.09
C GLN A 71 -3.59 21.75 9.77
N SER A 72 -2.73 22.59 9.18
CA SER A 72 -2.99 23.97 8.81
C SER A 72 -3.77 24.14 7.51
N SER A 73 -3.97 23.08 6.72
CA SER A 73 -4.83 23.16 5.55
C SER A 73 -6.31 23.14 5.99
N ILE A 74 -7.02 24.26 5.80
CA ILE A 74 -8.48 24.41 6.03
C ILE A 74 -9.30 23.27 5.40
N PHE A 75 -8.74 22.61 4.38
CA PHE A 75 -9.33 21.47 3.70
C PHE A 75 -9.35 20.18 4.53
N TRP A 76 -8.52 20.04 5.58
CA TRP A 76 -8.44 18.86 6.47
C TRP A 76 -9.80 18.40 7.01
N ARG A 77 -10.62 19.36 7.47
CA ARG A 77 -11.94 19.09 8.06
C ARG A 77 -12.94 18.49 7.07
N ILE A 78 -12.70 18.69 5.78
CA ILE A 78 -13.52 18.13 4.70
C ILE A 78 -13.11 16.66 4.45
N PHE A 79 -11.87 16.25 4.72
CA PHE A 79 -11.39 14.91 4.39
C PHE A 79 -11.54 13.87 5.50
N SER A 80 -11.79 14.30 6.75
CA SER A 80 -11.86 13.40 7.92
C SER A 80 -12.93 12.29 7.83
N SER A 81 -13.96 12.44 6.99
CA SER A 81 -15.00 11.43 6.77
C SER A 81 -14.80 10.57 5.51
N ARG A 82 -13.70 10.80 4.77
CA ARG A 82 -13.50 10.33 3.39
C ARG A 82 -12.37 9.31 3.21
N GLY A 83 -11.69 8.88 4.26
CA GLY A 83 -10.64 7.85 4.18
C GLY A 83 -9.40 8.19 5.02
N PRO A 84 -8.36 7.34 4.98
CA PRO A 84 -7.08 7.67 5.59
C PRO A 84 -6.51 8.91 4.92
N ILE A 85 -5.97 9.79 5.74
CA ILE A 85 -5.37 11.06 5.31
C ILE A 85 -4.14 10.84 4.47
N VAL A 86 -3.29 9.90 4.89
CA VAL A 86 -2.13 9.47 4.12
C VAL A 86 -2.65 8.42 3.14
N PRO A 87 -2.65 8.69 1.82
CA PRO A 87 -3.05 7.68 0.87
C PRO A 87 -2.07 6.51 0.92
N LYS A 88 -2.59 5.31 0.68
CA LYS A 88 -1.81 4.08 0.73
C LYS A 88 -2.13 3.23 -0.49
N PHE A 89 -1.07 2.88 -1.21
CA PHE A 89 -1.09 1.93 -2.29
C PHE A 89 -0.80 0.54 -1.72
N THR A 90 -1.46 -0.48 -2.23
CA THR A 90 -1.27 -1.88 -1.87
C THR A 90 -1.18 -2.69 -3.14
N TRP A 91 -0.14 -3.50 -3.28
CA TRP A 91 -0.03 -4.50 -4.33
C TRP A 91 -0.13 -5.89 -3.71
N VAL A 92 -0.92 -6.73 -4.36
CA VAL A 92 -1.08 -8.15 -4.07
C VAL A 92 -0.65 -8.90 -5.33
N PRO A 93 0.34 -9.81 -5.24
CA PRO A 93 0.75 -10.63 -6.37
C PRO A 93 -0.37 -11.54 -6.86
N SER A 94 -0.17 -12.14 -8.03
CA SER A 94 -1.04 -13.22 -8.47
C SER A 94 -0.95 -14.40 -7.49
N TYR A 95 -2.05 -15.13 -7.31
CA TYR A 95 -2.06 -16.26 -6.38
C TYR A 95 -3.07 -17.34 -6.75
N GLU A 96 -2.86 -18.55 -6.25
CA GLU A 96 -3.79 -19.66 -6.46
C GLU A 96 -4.96 -19.63 -5.47
N ARG A 97 -6.18 -19.77 -5.97
CA ARG A 97 -7.38 -19.91 -5.14
C ARG A 97 -8.35 -20.91 -5.75
N LYS A 98 -8.59 -22.02 -5.04
CA LYS A 98 -9.50 -23.10 -5.48
C LYS A 98 -9.16 -23.62 -6.90
N GLY A 99 -7.87 -23.74 -7.21
CA GLY A 99 -7.38 -24.24 -8.50
C GLY A 99 -7.51 -23.25 -9.67
N GLN A 100 -7.65 -21.95 -9.36
CA GLN A 100 -7.66 -20.88 -10.34
C GLN A 100 -6.61 -19.82 -9.96
N VAL A 101 -5.87 -19.34 -10.95
CA VAL A 101 -4.99 -18.18 -10.81
C VAL A 101 -5.84 -16.93 -10.67
N VAL A 102 -5.72 -16.28 -9.52
CA VAL A 102 -6.23 -14.93 -9.30
C VAL A 102 -5.16 -13.94 -9.80
N PRO A 103 -5.50 -13.00 -10.70
CA PRO A 103 -4.54 -12.04 -11.21
C PRO A 103 -4.02 -11.12 -10.09
N ALA A 104 -2.84 -10.55 -10.30
CA ALA A 104 -2.32 -9.54 -9.40
C ALA A 104 -3.29 -8.35 -9.30
N GLN A 105 -3.35 -7.75 -8.12
CA GLN A 105 -4.26 -6.64 -7.82
C GLN A 105 -3.51 -5.49 -7.19
N ILE A 106 -3.99 -4.29 -7.46
CA ILE A 106 -3.62 -3.10 -6.70
C ILE A 106 -4.84 -2.47 -6.05
N GLY A 107 -4.64 -1.95 -4.85
CA GLY A 107 -5.62 -1.21 -4.08
C GLY A 107 -5.06 0.14 -3.67
N ILE A 108 -5.86 1.20 -3.72
CA ILE A 108 -5.44 2.54 -3.31
C ILE A 108 -6.48 3.13 -2.37
N THR A 109 -6.16 3.24 -1.09
CA THR A 109 -6.98 3.99 -0.13
C THR A 109 -6.55 5.45 -0.12
N HIS A 110 -7.49 6.39 -0.20
CA HIS A 110 -7.18 7.82 -0.34
C HIS A 110 -8.23 8.71 0.36
N PRO A 111 -7.91 9.98 0.65
CA PRO A 111 -8.84 10.92 1.29
C PRO A 111 -9.72 11.73 0.32
N VAL A 112 -9.44 11.68 -0.99
CA VAL A 112 -10.02 12.58 -2.03
C VAL A 112 -11.57 12.57 -2.11
N GLY A 113 -12.23 11.52 -1.62
CA GLY A 113 -13.69 11.38 -1.74
C GLY A 113 -14.10 10.78 -3.08
N THR A 114 -15.21 11.22 -3.66
CA THR A 114 -15.73 10.65 -4.93
C THR A 114 -14.86 11.05 -6.11
N LYS A 115 -14.79 10.19 -7.14
CA LYS A 115 -14.17 10.47 -8.45
C LYS A 115 -12.64 10.60 -8.42
N ALA A 116 -11.96 9.73 -7.67
CA ALA A 116 -10.49 9.76 -7.65
C ALA A 116 -9.88 9.46 -9.02
N ILE A 117 -10.54 8.64 -9.85
CA ILE A 117 -10.11 8.39 -11.23
C ILE A 117 -10.29 9.61 -12.13
N GLU A 118 -11.28 10.48 -11.90
CA GLU A 118 -11.39 11.73 -12.64
C GLU A 118 -10.25 12.68 -12.26
N ARG A 119 -9.94 12.78 -10.96
CA ARG A 119 -8.84 13.64 -10.48
C ARG A 119 -7.52 13.31 -11.15
N ILE A 120 -7.16 12.03 -11.30
CA ILE A 120 -5.86 11.68 -11.92
C ILE A 120 -5.82 12.05 -13.41
N LYS A 121 -6.97 12.08 -14.11
CA LYS A 121 -7.03 12.53 -15.50
C LYS A 121 -6.71 14.02 -15.64
N ASP A 122 -7.11 14.84 -14.65
CA ASP A 122 -6.77 16.27 -14.61
C ASP A 122 -5.25 16.50 -14.52
N PHE A 123 -4.49 15.50 -14.08
CA PHE A 123 -3.02 15.50 -14.03
C PHE A 123 -2.39 14.71 -15.18
N GLU A 124 -3.12 14.48 -16.28
CA GLU A 124 -2.64 13.73 -17.44
C GLU A 124 -2.15 12.32 -17.06
N MET A 125 -2.79 11.71 -16.07
CA MET A 125 -2.56 10.34 -15.66
C MET A 125 -3.75 9.48 -16.05
N GLN A 126 -3.46 8.32 -16.63
CA GLN A 126 -4.45 7.34 -17.03
C GLN A 126 -4.12 5.99 -16.37
N ILE A 127 -5.14 5.14 -16.25
CA ILE A 127 -4.93 3.74 -15.92
C ILE A 127 -4.19 3.09 -17.10
N PRO A 128 -3.07 2.38 -16.87
CA PRO A 128 -2.33 1.70 -17.94
C PRO A 128 -3.20 0.73 -18.73
N GLU A 129 -2.85 0.51 -20.00
CA GLU A 129 -3.58 -0.40 -20.88
C GLU A 129 -3.62 -1.82 -20.32
N GLY A 130 -4.76 -2.50 -20.45
CA GLY A 130 -4.96 -3.86 -19.95
C GLY A 130 -5.25 -3.96 -18.45
N TRP A 131 -5.09 -2.88 -17.68
CA TRP A 131 -5.48 -2.86 -16.27
C TRP A 131 -6.98 -2.62 -16.15
N VAL A 132 -7.66 -3.43 -15.34
CA VAL A 132 -9.13 -3.41 -15.23
C VAL A 132 -9.55 -2.77 -13.92
N LEU A 133 -10.30 -1.67 -14.00
CA LEU A 133 -10.88 -0.98 -12.84
C LEU A 133 -12.10 -1.75 -12.33
N HIS A 134 -12.01 -2.25 -11.09
CA HIS A 134 -13.12 -2.92 -10.41
C HIS A 134 -13.89 -2.00 -9.48
N GLN A 135 -13.20 -1.02 -8.89
CA GLN A 135 -13.80 -0.13 -7.90
C GLN A 135 -13.11 1.24 -7.92
N ASP A 136 -13.90 2.31 -7.83
CA ASP A 136 -13.48 3.66 -7.41
C ASP A 136 -14.51 4.11 -6.38
N HIS A 137 -14.20 3.95 -5.09
CA HIS A 137 -15.15 4.21 -4.01
C HIS A 137 -14.56 5.17 -2.97
N PRO A 138 -15.29 6.23 -2.59
CA PRO A 138 -14.76 7.28 -1.71
C PRO A 138 -14.24 6.76 -0.38
N LYS A 139 -14.84 5.72 0.21
CA LYS A 139 -14.39 5.16 1.51
C LYS A 139 -13.55 3.89 1.41
N ARG A 140 -13.62 3.18 0.28
CA ARG A 140 -13.01 1.85 0.11
C ARG A 140 -11.82 1.90 -0.84
N GLY A 141 -11.59 3.04 -1.47
CA GLY A 141 -10.50 3.26 -2.39
C GLY A 141 -10.76 2.70 -3.78
N ILE A 142 -9.70 2.74 -4.57
CA ILE A 142 -9.63 2.20 -5.92
C ILE A 142 -9.15 0.75 -5.85
N VAL A 143 -9.68 -0.12 -6.72
CA VAL A 143 -9.19 -1.49 -6.93
C VAL A 143 -9.05 -1.74 -8.42
N LEU A 144 -7.87 -2.20 -8.83
CA LEU A 144 -7.55 -2.60 -10.20
C LEU A 144 -6.98 -4.01 -10.22
N SER A 145 -7.30 -4.80 -11.24
CA SER A 145 -6.56 -6.03 -11.56
C SER A 145 -5.61 -5.78 -12.72
N LEU A 146 -4.44 -6.41 -12.65
CA LEU A 146 -3.38 -6.29 -13.63
C LEU A 146 -3.53 -7.41 -14.69
N PRO A 147 -3.03 -7.21 -15.91
CA PRO A 147 -2.90 -8.30 -16.88
C PRO A 147 -1.94 -9.39 -16.37
N GLU A 148 -1.95 -10.56 -17.00
CA GLU A 148 -1.08 -11.68 -16.64
C GLU A 148 0.41 -11.30 -16.72
N VAL A 149 0.78 -10.52 -17.73
CA VAL A 149 2.13 -10.00 -17.93
C VAL A 149 2.11 -8.48 -17.72
N TYR A 150 2.85 -8.00 -16.74
CA TYR A 150 3.00 -6.58 -16.43
C TYR A 150 4.41 -6.28 -15.91
N SER A 151 4.82 -5.01 -15.99
CA SER A 151 6.09 -4.53 -15.46
C SER A 151 5.93 -4.08 -14.00
N GLN A 152 6.77 -4.59 -13.09
CA GLN A 152 6.77 -4.11 -11.70
C GLN A 152 7.19 -2.65 -11.62
N ASP A 153 8.08 -2.20 -12.50
CA ASP A 153 8.52 -0.82 -12.62
C ASP A 153 7.36 0.11 -13.00
N GLU A 154 6.49 -0.33 -13.92
CA GLU A 154 5.26 0.41 -14.26
C GLU A 154 4.30 0.46 -13.06
N VAL A 155 4.19 -0.63 -12.29
CA VAL A 155 3.34 -0.68 -11.09
C VAL A 155 3.82 0.29 -10.01
N VAL A 156 5.12 0.33 -9.73
CA VAL A 156 5.69 1.25 -8.73
C VAL A 156 5.65 2.69 -9.22
N SER A 157 5.95 2.94 -10.50
CA SER A 157 5.81 4.27 -11.13
C SER A 157 4.37 4.79 -11.05
N PHE A 158 3.39 3.93 -11.34
CA PHE A 158 1.97 4.24 -11.16
C PHE A 158 1.65 4.51 -9.68
N ALA A 159 2.17 3.70 -8.75
CA ALA A 159 1.94 3.90 -7.33
C ALA A 159 2.42 5.27 -6.83
N VAL A 160 3.67 5.65 -7.12
CA VAL A 160 4.23 6.93 -6.65
C VAL A 160 3.48 8.11 -7.24
N ARG A 161 3.13 8.07 -8.53
CA ARG A 161 2.38 9.15 -9.19
C ARG A 161 0.94 9.27 -8.67
N MET A 162 0.27 8.14 -8.43
CA MET A 162 -1.05 8.12 -7.78
C MET A 162 -0.98 8.73 -6.39
N LEU A 163 0.00 8.34 -5.57
CA LEU A 163 0.14 8.83 -4.21
C LEU A 163 0.45 10.32 -4.17
N GLN A 164 1.23 10.85 -5.12
CA GLN A 164 1.44 12.30 -5.27
C GLN A 164 0.13 13.03 -5.54
N ILE A 165 -0.64 12.60 -6.54
CA ILE A 165 -1.89 13.29 -6.94
C ILE A 165 -2.98 13.21 -5.86
N LEU A 166 -3.03 12.09 -5.13
CA LEU A 166 -4.06 11.82 -4.14
C LEU A 166 -3.70 12.30 -2.73
N SER A 167 -2.45 12.73 -2.51
CA SER A 167 -2.04 13.34 -1.23
C SER A 167 -2.59 14.76 -1.12
N PRO A 168 -3.29 15.10 -0.03
CA PRO A 168 -3.79 16.46 0.21
C PRO A 168 -2.75 17.38 0.86
N PHE A 169 -1.49 16.96 0.87
CA PHE A 169 -0.34 17.63 1.48
C PHE A 169 0.88 17.48 0.57
N ASP A 170 1.82 18.42 0.71
CA ASP A 170 3.12 18.32 0.06
C ASP A 170 4.04 17.40 0.87
N PHE A 171 4.90 16.66 0.17
CA PHE A 171 5.94 15.81 0.74
C PHE A 171 7.10 15.68 -0.25
N ASP A 172 8.29 15.32 0.24
CA ASP A 172 9.54 15.35 -0.53
C ASP A 172 9.68 14.23 -1.59
N SER A 173 8.57 13.66 -2.04
CA SER A 173 8.55 12.52 -2.99
C SER A 173 9.39 11.32 -2.52
N ASN A 174 9.52 11.18 -1.20
CA ASN A 174 10.04 10.01 -0.53
C ASN A 174 8.88 9.14 -0.05
N TYR A 175 9.11 7.83 0.00
CA TYR A 175 8.09 6.84 0.30
C TYR A 175 8.62 5.77 1.25
N VAL A 176 7.69 5.14 1.95
CA VAL A 176 7.94 3.91 2.69
C VAL A 176 7.20 2.78 1.98
N ALA A 177 7.92 1.74 1.58
CA ALA A 177 7.33 0.46 1.25
C ALA A 177 7.34 -0.43 2.50
N SER A 178 6.23 -1.09 2.82
CA SER A 178 6.16 -2.10 3.88
C SER A 178 5.62 -3.41 3.33
N VAL A 179 6.29 -4.53 3.63
CA VAL A 179 5.93 -5.85 3.14
C VAL A 179 5.36 -6.68 4.26
N THR A 180 4.23 -7.33 4.03
CA THR A 180 3.61 -8.31 4.94
C THR A 180 3.84 -9.69 4.36
N ILE A 181 4.42 -10.60 5.16
CA ILE A 181 4.67 -12.02 4.85
C ILE A 181 4.27 -12.85 6.06
#